data_AF-G7H203-F1
#
_entry.id   AF-G7H203-F1
#
_cell.length_a   1.000
_cell.length_b   1.000
_cell.length_c   1.000
_cell.angle_alpha   90.00
_cell.angle_beta   90.00
_cell.angle_gamma   90.00
#
_symmetry.space_group_name_H-M   'P 1'
#
loop_
_entity.id
_entity.type
_entity.pdbx_description
1 polymer ?
#
loop_
_entity_poly.entity_id
_entity_poly.type
_entity_poly.pdbx_seq_one_letter_code
_entity_poly.pdbx_strand_id
1 'polypeptide(L)'
;MTQPPAAAKLVDLCRNCRIQAPHRAGRTRCPRCNGILVVVTTDRVSQALAEAPAPVVARPPQQRVAGYRPGASPKVRWVAQRPPEARPAPRRRSWGAAPRPTPRYRTIPTWGLRDLPASWLEVPVEQQAKAESLRFVRAAHQVAIVLAVSAGIHLLRYLLVVIGRDRLIPGWLDLLTSGLVILSGGLAVGAMLFALFRFGQWVIATRALAYRHAHRLEPRPRWFLWPMSVTPLLNVITAPFVVREAALIDSRVMTPRAAVELRKIWIAWVLVNGVALWAALARRAGSQSGSLQTQADSLVLFIVSALASAAFAWWMIPRLVRVFDPAPVRDQAGTKRRWVNA
;
A
#
# COMPACT_ATOMS: atom_id res chain seq x y z
N MET A 1 93.76 -8.46 3.91
CA MET A 1 92.72 -7.58 4.51
C MET A 1 91.44 -7.76 3.72
N THR A 2 90.56 -8.66 4.18
CA THR A 2 89.27 -8.97 3.54
C THR A 2 88.19 -8.03 4.09
N GLN A 3 87.56 -7.25 3.20
CA GLN A 3 86.40 -6.41 3.52
C GLN A 3 85.24 -7.27 4.05
N PRO A 4 84.48 -6.82 5.07
CA PRO A 4 83.27 -7.52 5.51
C PRO A 4 82.16 -7.38 4.46
N PRO A 5 81.28 -8.39 4.29
CA PRO A 5 80.18 -8.33 3.33
C PRO A 5 79.17 -7.24 3.74
N ALA A 6 78.72 -6.46 2.74
CA ALA A 6 77.72 -5.41 2.93
C ALA A 6 76.44 -5.99 3.57
N ALA A 7 75.98 -5.36 4.67
CA ALA A 7 74.74 -5.77 5.34
C ALA A 7 73.55 -5.72 4.37
N ALA A 8 72.93 -6.86 4.12
CA ALA A 8 71.77 -6.96 3.24
C ALA A 8 70.63 -6.06 3.75
N LYS A 9 70.24 -5.05 2.98
CA LYS A 9 69.11 -4.18 3.35
C LYS A 9 67.81 -4.99 3.22
N LEU A 10 67.03 -5.04 4.29
CA LEU A 10 65.75 -5.75 4.35
C LEU A 10 64.58 -4.78 4.17
N VAL A 11 63.53 -5.23 3.47
CA VAL A 11 62.30 -4.47 3.20
C VAL A 11 61.09 -5.32 3.57
N ASP A 12 60.11 -4.70 4.22
CA ASP A 12 58.81 -5.32 4.51
C ASP A 12 57.83 -5.02 3.37
N LEU A 13 57.24 -6.07 2.81
CA LEU A 13 56.29 -5.99 1.70
C LEU A 13 54.89 -6.48 2.14
N CYS A 14 53.86 -5.66 1.89
CA CYS A 14 52.47 -6.09 2.11
C CYS A 14 51.87 -6.62 0.80
N ARG A 15 51.37 -7.87 0.77
CA ARG A 15 50.75 -8.43 -0.45
C ARG A 15 49.41 -7.77 -0.82
N ASN A 16 48.66 -7.32 0.18
CA ASN A 16 47.32 -6.75 -0.03
C ASN A 16 47.39 -5.29 -0.50
N CYS A 17 48.28 -4.52 0.13
CA CYS A 17 48.40 -3.08 -0.10
C CYS A 17 49.60 -2.67 -0.98
N ARG A 18 50.50 -3.62 -1.31
CA ARG A 18 51.73 -3.41 -2.10
C ARG A 18 52.67 -2.30 -1.60
N ILE A 19 52.57 -1.96 -0.31
CA ILE A 19 53.48 -1.02 0.34
C ILE A 19 54.84 -1.68 0.53
N GLN A 20 55.90 -0.90 0.29
CA GLN A 20 57.29 -1.24 0.60
C GLN A 20 57.76 -0.29 1.70
N ALA A 21 58.27 -0.84 2.80
CA ALA A 21 58.80 -0.04 3.90
C ALA A 21 60.11 -0.66 4.41
N PRO A 22 61.06 0.15 4.92
CA PRO A 22 62.28 -0.37 5.55
C PRO A 22 61.93 -1.37 6.65
N HIS A 23 62.64 -2.50 6.71
CA HIS A 23 62.40 -3.51 7.73
C HIS A 23 62.59 -2.95 9.14
N ARG A 24 61.64 -3.24 10.04
CA ARG A 24 61.76 -2.93 11.47
C ARG A 24 61.44 -4.19 12.26
N ALA A 25 62.38 -4.61 13.12
CA ALA A 25 62.19 -5.75 13.99
C ALA A 25 60.90 -5.60 14.83
N GLY A 26 60.09 -6.66 14.90
CA GLY A 26 58.81 -6.68 15.62
C GLY A 26 57.58 -6.22 14.83
N ARG A 27 57.73 -5.72 13.60
CA ARG A 27 56.60 -5.31 12.76
C ARG A 27 56.09 -6.44 11.86
N THR A 28 55.09 -7.18 12.33
CA THR A 28 54.50 -8.32 11.58
C THR A 28 53.25 -7.95 10.78
N ARG A 29 52.58 -6.82 11.08
CA ARG A 29 51.34 -6.38 10.43
C ARG A 29 51.46 -5.02 9.76
N CYS A 30 50.77 -4.87 8.63
CA CYS A 30 50.72 -3.63 7.86
C CYS A 30 49.83 -2.58 8.55
N PRO A 31 50.31 -1.35 8.78
CA PRO A 31 49.52 -0.31 9.45
C PRO A 31 48.29 0.16 8.65
N ARG A 32 48.23 -0.11 7.33
CA ARG A 32 47.14 0.37 6.46
C ARG A 32 45.99 -0.62 6.30
N CYS A 33 46.28 -1.92 6.26
CA CYS A 33 45.29 -2.96 5.99
C CYS A 33 45.38 -4.17 6.92
N ASN A 34 46.20 -4.09 7.98
CA ASN A 34 46.39 -5.12 8.99
C ASN A 34 46.80 -6.51 8.47
N GLY A 35 47.25 -6.59 7.21
CA GLY A 35 47.74 -7.82 6.58
C GLY A 35 49.16 -8.18 7.02
N ILE A 36 49.53 -9.46 6.87
CA ILE A 36 50.85 -9.98 7.22
C ILE A 36 51.91 -9.36 6.30
N LEU A 37 53.01 -8.88 6.90
CA LEU A 37 54.18 -8.37 6.18
C LEU A 37 55.15 -9.51 5.88
N VAL A 38 55.69 -9.52 4.66
CA VAL A 38 56.72 -10.46 4.22
C VAL A 38 58.04 -9.71 4.14
N VAL A 39 59.07 -10.21 4.82
CA VAL A 39 60.41 -9.63 4.78
C VAL A 39 61.15 -10.16 3.56
N VAL A 40 61.68 -9.28 2.74
CA VAL A 40 62.42 -9.60 1.52
C VAL A 40 63.71 -8.78 1.48
N THR A 41 64.78 -9.31 0.89
CA THR A 41 66.02 -8.55 0.66
C THR A 41 65.83 -7.54 -0.47
N THR A 42 66.46 -6.37 -0.38
CA THR A 42 66.41 -5.34 -1.43
C THR A 42 66.85 -5.88 -2.79
N ASP A 43 67.81 -6.80 -2.79
CA ASP A 43 68.40 -7.35 -4.02
C ASP A 43 67.40 -8.21 -4.78
N ARG A 44 66.52 -8.94 -4.08
CA ARG A 44 65.43 -9.69 -4.72
C ARG A 44 64.34 -8.78 -5.27
N VAL A 45 64.09 -7.64 -4.63
CA VAL A 45 63.11 -6.65 -5.11
C VAL A 45 63.64 -5.93 -6.35
N SER A 46 64.92 -5.53 -6.35
CA SER A 46 65.54 -4.89 -7.51
C SER A 46 65.69 -5.86 -8.68
N GLN A 47 66.03 -7.12 -8.44
CA GLN A 47 66.12 -8.15 -9.49
C GLN A 47 64.76 -8.42 -10.15
N ALA A 48 63.67 -8.48 -9.36
CA ALA A 48 62.31 -8.65 -9.88
C ALA A 48 61.76 -7.40 -10.62
N LEU A 49 62.26 -6.20 -10.29
CA LEU A 49 61.93 -4.96 -11.01
C LEU A 49 62.79 -4.78 -12.28
N ALA A 50 64.00 -5.32 -12.29
CA ALA A 50 64.92 -5.29 -13.42
C ALA A 50 64.60 -6.37 -14.47
N GLU A 51 63.90 -7.43 -14.08
CA GLU A 51 63.33 -8.40 -15.01
C GLU A 51 62.28 -7.72 -15.90
N ALA A 52 62.66 -7.40 -17.14
CA ALA A 52 61.74 -6.96 -18.16
C ALA A 52 60.63 -8.01 -18.31
N PRO A 53 59.34 -7.61 -18.42
CA PRO A 53 58.27 -8.56 -18.62
C PRO A 53 58.56 -9.34 -19.91
N ALA A 54 58.82 -10.64 -19.76
CA ALA A 54 58.97 -11.51 -20.92
C ALA A 54 57.73 -11.35 -21.82
N PRO A 55 57.89 -11.24 -23.15
CA PRO A 55 56.75 -11.11 -24.04
C PRO A 55 55.82 -12.29 -23.78
N VAL A 56 54.63 -11.98 -23.28
CA VAL A 56 53.57 -12.98 -23.13
C VAL A 56 53.15 -13.35 -24.55
N VAL A 57 53.73 -14.42 -25.07
CA VAL A 57 53.16 -15.09 -26.24
C VAL A 57 51.75 -15.44 -25.85
N ALA A 58 50.77 -14.81 -26.52
CA ALA A 58 49.36 -15.08 -26.33
C ALA A 58 49.08 -16.52 -26.76
N ARG A 59 49.29 -17.46 -25.84
CA ARG A 59 48.84 -18.83 -26.00
C ARG A 59 47.32 -18.80 -25.87
N PRO A 60 46.55 -19.39 -26.78
CA PRO A 60 45.12 -19.56 -26.59
C PRO A 60 44.89 -20.22 -25.22
N PRO A 61 43.81 -19.88 -24.49
CA PRO A 61 43.57 -20.43 -23.17
C PRO A 61 43.43 -21.94 -23.28
N GLN A 62 44.50 -22.67 -22.99
CA GLN A 62 44.41 -24.09 -22.72
C GLN A 62 43.64 -24.20 -21.41
N GLN A 63 42.36 -24.58 -21.51
CA GLN A 63 41.64 -25.14 -20.38
C GLN A 63 42.52 -26.22 -19.77
N ARG A 64 43.14 -25.92 -18.62
CA ARG A 64 43.61 -26.98 -17.75
C ARG A 64 42.37 -27.73 -17.32
N VAL A 65 42.09 -28.84 -18.01
CA VAL A 65 41.22 -29.89 -17.49
C VAL A 65 41.87 -30.30 -16.18
N ALA A 66 41.30 -29.86 -15.07
CA ALA A 66 41.70 -30.31 -13.76
C ALA A 66 41.63 -31.84 -13.77
N GLY A 67 42.72 -32.48 -13.36
CA GLY A 67 42.89 -33.93 -13.43
C GLY A 67 41.63 -34.68 -13.00
N TYR A 68 41.23 -35.62 -13.84
CA TYR A 68 40.22 -36.62 -13.52
C TYR A 68 40.68 -37.40 -12.27
N ARG A 69 40.05 -37.14 -11.12
CA ARG A 69 40.01 -38.09 -10.01
C ARG A 69 38.74 -38.91 -10.16
N PRO A 70 38.81 -40.23 -10.32
CA PRO A 70 37.62 -41.07 -10.32
C PRO A 70 36.89 -40.89 -8.98
N GLY A 71 35.61 -40.46 -9.02
CA GLY A 71 34.74 -40.42 -7.84
C GLY A 71 34.36 -39.03 -7.28
N ALA A 72 34.81 -37.92 -7.86
CA ALA A 72 34.34 -36.59 -7.45
C ALA A 72 33.22 -36.09 -8.38
N SER A 73 32.03 -35.84 -7.84
CA SER A 73 30.91 -35.24 -8.58
C SER A 73 31.31 -33.88 -9.16
N PRO A 74 30.87 -33.52 -10.40
CA PRO A 74 31.24 -32.26 -11.02
C PRO A 74 30.74 -31.09 -10.15
N LYS A 75 31.64 -30.39 -9.48
CA LYS A 75 31.30 -29.13 -8.81
C LYS A 75 31.10 -28.07 -9.89
N VAL A 76 29.88 -28.00 -10.43
CA VAL A 76 29.48 -26.93 -11.35
C VAL A 76 29.44 -25.62 -10.56
N ARG A 77 30.48 -24.80 -10.71
CA ARG A 77 30.47 -23.44 -10.19
C ARG A 77 29.71 -22.58 -11.20
N TRP A 78 28.45 -22.28 -10.90
CA TRP A 78 27.72 -21.26 -11.65
C TRP A 78 28.45 -19.93 -11.52
N VAL A 79 28.92 -19.42 -12.66
CA VAL A 79 29.46 -18.08 -12.77
C VAL A 79 28.59 -17.38 -13.81
N ALA A 80 27.81 -16.39 -13.36
CA ALA A 80 27.07 -15.51 -14.26
C ALA A 80 28.07 -14.63 -15.00
N GLN A 81 28.60 -15.13 -16.11
CA GLN A 81 29.36 -14.32 -17.04
C GLN A 81 28.40 -13.72 -18.06
N ARG A 82 28.58 -12.44 -18.31
CA ARG A 82 27.81 -11.75 -19.35
C ARG A 82 28.14 -12.37 -20.72
N PRO A 83 27.13 -12.71 -21.55
CA PRO A 83 27.32 -13.17 -22.91
C PRO A 83 28.27 -12.25 -23.69
N PRO A 84 29.12 -12.78 -24.59
CA PRO A 84 30.13 -11.99 -25.30
C PRO A 84 29.54 -10.76 -25.98
N GLU A 85 28.35 -10.88 -26.57
CA GLU A 85 27.62 -9.80 -27.23
C GLU A 85 27.14 -8.67 -26.30
N ALA A 86 26.95 -8.97 -25.00
CA ALA A 86 26.52 -7.98 -24.02
C ALA A 86 27.70 -7.35 -23.25
N ARG A 87 28.94 -7.82 -23.49
CA ARG A 87 30.14 -7.19 -22.92
C ARG A 87 30.35 -5.83 -23.60
N PRO A 88 30.38 -4.71 -22.84
CA PRO A 88 30.67 -3.43 -23.44
C PRO A 88 32.05 -3.47 -24.11
N ALA A 89 32.14 -2.97 -25.34
CA ALA A 89 33.42 -2.83 -26.02
C ALA A 89 34.39 -2.05 -25.13
N PRO A 90 35.69 -2.38 -25.12
CA PRO A 90 36.69 -1.60 -24.41
C PRO A 90 36.59 -0.15 -24.87
N ARG A 91 36.19 0.75 -23.97
CA ARG A 91 36.19 2.18 -24.27
C ARG A 91 37.60 2.54 -24.72
N ARG A 92 37.75 3.02 -25.96
CA ARG A 92 39.00 3.64 -26.42
C ARG A 92 39.35 4.68 -25.37
N ARG A 93 40.49 4.51 -24.70
CA ARG A 93 41.04 5.54 -23.82
C ARG A 93 41.32 6.73 -24.72
N SER A 94 40.46 7.74 -24.64
CA SER A 94 40.65 9.02 -25.29
C SER A 94 41.81 9.74 -24.58
N TRP A 95 43.03 9.32 -24.85
CA TRP A 95 44.23 10.03 -24.46
C TRP A 95 44.28 11.33 -25.26
N GLY A 96 43.74 12.42 -24.69
CA GLY A 96 43.74 13.74 -25.34
C GLY A 96 42.44 14.54 -25.17
N ALA A 97 41.35 13.94 -24.67
CA ALA A 97 40.19 14.75 -24.30
C ALA A 97 40.46 15.38 -22.93
N ALA A 98 40.57 16.71 -22.89
CA ALA A 98 40.53 17.45 -21.64
C ALA A 98 39.29 16.98 -20.84
N PRO A 99 39.39 16.83 -19.50
CA PRO A 99 38.24 16.48 -18.69
C PRO A 99 37.09 17.42 -19.03
N ARG A 100 35.98 16.88 -19.55
CA ARG A 100 34.78 17.70 -19.70
C ARG A 100 34.47 18.26 -18.32
N PRO A 101 34.24 19.58 -18.19
CA PRO A 101 33.95 20.16 -16.89
C PRO A 101 32.75 19.43 -16.28
N THR A 102 32.87 19.03 -15.02
CA THR A 102 31.77 18.41 -14.27
C THR A 102 30.55 19.31 -14.43
N PRO A 103 29.39 18.79 -14.88
CA PRO A 103 28.19 19.60 -15.08
C PRO A 103 27.86 20.35 -13.79
N ARG A 104 27.87 21.69 -13.85
CA ARG A 104 27.50 22.54 -12.73
C ARG A 104 26.02 22.81 -12.82
N TYR A 105 25.25 22.11 -12.01
CA TYR A 105 23.84 22.42 -11.82
C TYR A 105 23.72 23.49 -10.74
N ARG A 106 22.91 24.53 -10.97
CA ARG A 106 22.58 25.54 -9.94
C ARG A 106 21.75 24.94 -8.79
N THR A 107 21.13 23.79 -9.03
CA THR A 107 20.29 23.08 -8.08
C THR A 107 20.66 21.60 -8.10
N ILE A 108 20.40 20.90 -7.00
CA ILE A 108 20.67 19.46 -6.89
C ILE A 108 19.84 18.73 -7.97
N PRO A 109 20.45 17.95 -8.87
CA PRO A 109 19.74 17.24 -9.92
C PRO A 109 18.74 16.25 -9.32
N THR A 110 17.50 16.27 -9.83
CA THR A 110 16.37 15.52 -9.29
C THR A 110 16.06 14.22 -10.02
N TRP A 111 16.88 13.85 -11.01
CA TRP A 111 16.69 12.69 -11.90
C TRP A 111 17.30 11.39 -11.37
N GLY A 112 17.87 11.38 -10.16
CA GLY A 112 18.31 10.17 -9.47
C GLY A 112 17.19 9.51 -8.65
N LEU A 113 17.40 8.24 -8.27
CA LEU A 113 16.56 7.56 -7.28
C LEU A 113 16.60 8.37 -5.98
N ARG A 114 15.48 8.98 -5.62
CA ARG A 114 15.37 9.74 -4.37
C ARG A 114 15.16 8.75 -3.23
N ASP A 115 16.20 8.56 -2.42
CA ASP A 115 16.06 7.90 -1.13
C ASP A 115 15.34 8.86 -0.17
N LEU A 116 14.02 8.84 -0.25
CA LEU A 116 13.18 9.49 0.76
C LEU A 116 13.35 8.70 2.08
N PRO A 117 13.56 9.37 3.22
CA PRO A 117 13.71 8.66 4.49
C PRO A 117 12.45 7.83 4.76
N ALA A 118 12.61 6.59 5.22
CA ALA A 118 11.50 5.68 5.51
C ALA A 118 10.43 6.31 6.43
N SER A 119 10.85 7.21 7.33
CA SER A 119 9.98 7.97 8.22
C SER A 119 8.97 8.90 7.52
N TRP A 120 9.23 9.35 6.28
CA TRP A 120 8.26 10.12 5.48
C TRP A 120 7.24 9.22 4.78
N LEU A 121 7.56 7.94 4.61
CA LEU A 121 6.61 6.95 4.12
C LEU A 121 5.81 6.33 5.27
N GLU A 122 6.35 6.16 6.47
CA GLU A 122 5.88 5.12 7.39
C GLU A 122 4.59 5.39 8.19
N VAL A 123 4.09 6.62 8.37
CA VAL A 123 3.02 6.87 9.37
C VAL A 123 1.69 7.51 8.89
N PRO A 124 1.60 8.29 7.79
CA PRO A 124 0.35 9.02 7.51
C PRO A 124 -0.82 8.12 7.05
N VAL A 125 -0.56 7.06 6.27
CA VAL A 125 -1.64 6.31 5.59
C VAL A 125 -2.43 5.41 6.54
N GLU A 126 -1.77 4.72 7.47
CA GLU A 126 -2.42 3.88 8.48
C GLU A 126 -3.27 4.71 9.44
N GLN A 127 -2.71 5.79 9.97
CA GLN A 127 -3.41 6.72 10.86
C GLN A 127 -4.59 7.37 10.14
N GLN A 128 -4.42 7.77 8.89
CA GLN A 128 -5.49 8.33 8.06
C GLN A 128 -6.60 7.30 7.81
N ALA A 129 -6.27 6.07 7.40
CA ALA A 129 -7.27 5.02 7.18
C ALA A 129 -8.04 4.71 8.46
N LYS A 130 -7.37 4.62 9.61
CA LYS A 130 -8.02 4.43 10.92
C LYS A 130 -8.93 5.61 11.29
N ALA A 131 -8.46 6.84 11.11
CA ALA A 131 -9.24 8.05 11.38
C ALA A 131 -10.49 8.12 10.48
N GLU A 132 -10.35 7.85 9.19
CA GLU A 132 -11.46 7.84 8.24
C GLU A 132 -12.46 6.72 8.54
N SER A 133 -11.99 5.52 8.93
CA SER A 133 -12.83 4.42 9.42
C SER A 133 -13.68 4.84 10.63
N LEU A 134 -13.07 5.43 11.66
CA LEU A 134 -13.79 5.90 12.85
C LEU A 134 -14.79 7.00 12.54
N ARG A 135 -14.43 7.94 11.65
CA ARG A 135 -15.32 9.01 11.23
C ARG A 135 -16.46 8.49 10.34
N PHE A 136 -16.22 7.47 9.52
CA PHE A 136 -17.28 6.85 8.70
C PHE A 136 -18.28 6.07 9.56
N VAL A 137 -17.82 5.29 10.54
CA VAL A 137 -18.71 4.62 11.51
C VAL A 137 -19.52 5.63 12.31
N ARG A 138 -18.90 6.71 12.80
CA ARG A 138 -19.62 7.79 13.50
C ARG A 138 -20.69 8.45 12.63
N ALA A 139 -20.34 8.75 11.38
CA ALA A 139 -21.28 9.30 10.42
C ALA A 139 -22.45 8.34 10.15
N ALA A 140 -22.19 7.04 10.06
CA ALA A 140 -23.22 6.03 9.88
C ALA A 140 -24.23 6.01 11.03
N HIS A 141 -23.78 6.08 12.29
CA HIS A 141 -24.68 6.19 13.44
C HIS A 141 -25.47 7.49 13.46
N GLN A 142 -24.83 8.63 13.15
CA GLN A 142 -25.53 9.92 13.05
C GLN A 142 -26.64 9.88 12.00
N VAL A 143 -26.35 9.33 10.83
CA VAL A 143 -27.29 9.20 9.73
C VAL A 143 -28.42 8.23 10.07
N ALA A 144 -28.12 7.11 10.73
CA ALA A 144 -29.14 6.20 11.23
C ALA A 144 -30.11 6.88 12.21
N ILE A 145 -29.62 7.73 13.12
CA ILE A 145 -30.47 8.50 14.04
C ILE A 145 -31.36 9.47 13.27
N VAL A 146 -30.80 10.24 12.32
CA VAL A 146 -31.58 11.19 11.51
C VAL A 146 -32.68 10.48 10.72
N LEU A 147 -32.35 9.32 10.11
CA LEU A 147 -33.32 8.52 9.37
C LEU A 147 -34.41 7.93 10.27
N ALA A 148 -34.06 7.47 11.48
CA ALA A 148 -35.03 6.97 12.45
C ALA A 148 -35.97 8.08 12.95
N VAL A 149 -35.43 9.27 13.25
CA VAL A 149 -36.24 10.44 13.62
C VAL A 149 -37.16 10.87 12.48
N SER A 150 -36.64 10.90 11.25
CA SER A 150 -37.43 11.21 10.05
C SER A 150 -38.57 10.21 9.86
N ALA A 151 -38.30 8.91 10.02
CA ALA A 151 -39.33 7.87 10.00
C ALA A 151 -40.39 8.08 11.09
N GLY A 152 -39.99 8.44 12.31
CA GLY A 152 -40.91 8.76 13.41
C GLY A 152 -41.82 9.96 13.11
N ILE A 153 -41.27 11.03 12.52
CA ILE A 153 -42.06 12.20 12.10
C ILE A 153 -43.07 11.83 11.00
N HIS A 154 -42.65 11.02 10.03
CA HIS A 154 -43.53 10.54 8.97
C HIS A 154 -44.62 9.59 9.52
N LEU A 155 -44.29 8.75 10.51
CA LEU A 155 -45.25 7.91 11.21
C LEU A 155 -46.26 8.75 12.00
N LEU A 156 -45.83 9.79 12.69
CA LEU A 156 -46.73 10.71 13.39
C LEU A 156 -47.70 11.38 12.40
N ARG A 157 -47.21 11.84 11.25
CA ARG A 157 -48.05 12.40 10.18
C ARG A 157 -49.07 11.37 9.68
N TYR A 158 -48.62 10.13 9.46
CA TYR A 158 -49.50 9.04 9.03
C TYR A 158 -50.62 8.80 10.04
N LEU A 159 -50.26 8.63 11.33
CA LEU A 159 -51.23 8.40 12.40
C LEU A 159 -52.22 9.55 12.56
N LEU A 160 -51.75 10.80 12.44
CA LEU A 160 -52.61 11.98 12.52
C LEU A 160 -53.65 12.00 11.39
N VAL A 161 -53.25 11.66 10.17
CA VAL A 161 -54.19 11.56 9.03
C VAL A 161 -55.17 10.39 9.21
N VAL A 162 -54.71 9.26 9.74
CA VAL A 162 -55.58 8.09 9.99
C VAL A 162 -56.61 8.36 11.08
N ILE A 163 -56.19 8.94 12.21
CA ILE A 163 -57.09 9.29 13.33
C ILE A 163 -58.01 10.45 12.92
N GLY A 164 -57.48 11.41 12.17
CA GLY A 164 -58.20 12.55 11.62
C GLY A 164 -59.04 12.23 10.39
N ARG A 165 -59.29 10.95 10.03
CA ARG A 165 -60.08 10.64 8.83
C ARG A 165 -61.54 11.07 8.96
N ASP A 166 -62.10 10.98 10.16
CA ASP A 166 -63.52 11.24 10.45
C ASP A 166 -63.74 12.62 11.11
N ARG A 167 -62.68 13.44 11.25
CA ARG A 167 -62.72 14.76 11.90
C ARG A 167 -61.87 15.75 11.14
N LEU A 168 -62.32 16.99 10.99
CA LEU A 168 -61.48 18.04 10.41
C LEU A 168 -60.29 18.32 11.33
N ILE A 169 -59.08 18.11 10.81
CA ILE A 169 -57.84 18.46 11.49
C ILE A 169 -57.72 20.00 11.50
N PRO A 170 -57.40 20.63 12.64
CA PRO A 170 -57.14 22.07 12.69
C PRO A 170 -56.03 22.46 11.71
N GLY A 171 -56.26 23.51 10.89
CA GLY A 171 -55.33 23.89 9.82
C GLY A 171 -53.89 24.20 10.29
N TRP A 172 -53.73 24.75 11.50
CA TRP A 172 -52.41 25.01 12.07
C TRP A 172 -51.61 23.71 12.34
N LEU A 173 -52.31 22.64 12.73
CA LEU A 173 -51.69 21.34 13.03
C LEU A 173 -51.32 20.61 11.74
N ASP A 174 -52.15 20.75 10.70
CA ASP A 174 -51.85 20.24 9.37
C ASP A 174 -50.61 20.93 8.76
N LEU A 175 -50.53 22.26 8.87
CA LEU A 175 -49.38 23.04 8.41
C LEU A 175 -48.10 22.66 9.15
N LEU A 176 -48.16 22.56 10.48
CA LEU A 176 -47.02 22.20 11.33
C LEU A 176 -46.47 20.82 10.96
N THR A 177 -47.33 19.81 10.87
CA THR A 177 -46.91 18.43 10.59
C THR A 177 -46.43 18.24 9.16
N SER A 178 -47.03 18.94 8.20
CA SER A 178 -46.53 18.99 6.82
C SER A 178 -45.14 19.63 6.74
N GLY A 179 -44.92 20.74 7.47
CA GLY A 179 -43.62 21.38 7.58
C GLY A 179 -42.55 20.47 8.18
N LEU A 180 -42.87 19.75 9.26
CA LEU A 180 -41.98 18.76 9.88
C LEU A 180 -41.61 17.62 8.92
N VAL A 181 -42.56 17.12 8.13
CA VAL A 181 -42.31 16.09 7.11
C VAL A 181 -41.34 16.59 6.04
N ILE A 182 -41.54 17.81 5.53
CA ILE A 182 -40.66 18.41 4.52
C ILE A 182 -39.25 18.62 5.09
N LEU A 183 -39.15 19.22 6.28
CA LEU A 183 -37.87 19.47 6.95
C LEU A 183 -37.11 18.17 7.23
N SER A 184 -37.79 17.17 7.82
CA SER A 184 -37.17 15.87 8.13
C SER A 184 -36.81 15.07 6.88
N GLY A 185 -37.55 15.21 5.78
CA GLY A 185 -37.19 14.67 4.47
C GLY A 185 -35.92 15.30 3.91
N GLY A 186 -35.82 16.63 3.96
CA GLY A 186 -34.61 17.35 3.56
C GLY A 186 -33.37 16.97 4.37
N LEU A 187 -33.52 16.88 5.70
CA LEU A 187 -32.45 16.42 6.60
C LEU A 187 -32.04 14.98 6.31
N ALA A 188 -32.97 14.09 6.01
CA ALA A 188 -32.68 12.70 5.63
C ALA A 188 -31.85 12.62 4.34
N VAL A 189 -32.18 13.43 3.31
CA VAL A 189 -31.38 13.52 2.08
C VAL A 189 -29.99 14.07 2.37
N GLY A 190 -29.87 15.15 3.14
CA GLY A 190 -28.58 15.72 3.53
C GLY A 190 -27.71 14.73 4.31
N ALA A 191 -28.30 13.98 5.24
CA ALA A 191 -27.65 12.92 5.99
C ALA A 191 -27.13 11.79 5.06
N MET A 192 -27.91 11.40 4.04
CA MET A 192 -27.47 10.41 3.05
C MET A 192 -26.28 10.91 2.23
N LEU A 193 -26.31 12.16 1.76
CA LEU A 193 -25.18 12.76 1.03
C LEU A 193 -23.92 12.84 1.92
N PHE A 194 -24.09 13.19 3.19
CA PHE A 194 -23.02 13.16 4.17
C PHE A 194 -22.44 11.75 4.33
N ALA A 195 -23.27 10.70 4.48
CA ALA A 195 -22.80 9.31 4.53
C ALA A 195 -21.98 8.94 3.29
N LEU A 196 -22.45 9.28 2.10
CA LEU A 196 -21.76 9.00 0.85
C LEU A 196 -20.40 9.70 0.77
N PHE A 197 -20.33 10.97 1.16
CA PHE A 197 -19.06 11.69 1.23
C PHE A 197 -18.06 11.00 2.18
N ARG A 198 -18.52 10.63 3.38
CA ARG A 198 -17.69 9.93 4.38
C ARG A 198 -17.27 8.54 3.90
N PHE A 199 -18.14 7.85 3.18
CA PHE A 199 -17.84 6.58 2.51
C PHE A 199 -16.75 6.75 1.43
N GLY A 200 -16.84 7.78 0.58
CA GLY A 200 -15.82 8.06 -0.43
C GLY A 200 -14.43 8.35 0.18
N GLN A 201 -14.37 9.14 1.25
CA GLN A 201 -13.11 9.37 1.99
C GLN A 201 -12.55 8.06 2.55
N TRP A 202 -13.40 7.22 3.14
CA TRP A 202 -13.01 5.93 3.69
C TRP A 202 -12.50 4.97 2.62
N VAL A 203 -13.17 4.87 1.45
CA VAL A 203 -12.74 4.01 0.34
C VAL A 203 -11.34 4.41 -0.13
N ILE A 204 -11.10 5.72 -0.34
CA ILE A 204 -9.79 6.22 -0.80
C ILE A 204 -8.70 5.89 0.21
N ALA A 205 -8.93 6.13 1.50
CA ALA A 205 -7.94 5.89 2.55
C ALA A 205 -7.67 4.39 2.74
N THR A 206 -8.71 3.56 2.75
CA THR A 206 -8.61 2.10 2.91
C THR A 206 -7.88 1.46 1.74
N ARG A 207 -8.17 1.92 0.51
CA ARG A 207 -7.45 1.48 -0.68
C ARG A 207 -5.98 1.87 -0.62
N ALA A 208 -5.68 3.13 -0.32
CA ALA A 208 -4.29 3.59 -0.19
C ALA A 208 -3.50 2.73 0.82
N LEU A 209 -4.15 2.34 1.92
CA LEU A 209 -3.57 1.43 2.91
C LEU A 209 -3.34 0.02 2.34
N ALA A 210 -4.34 -0.59 1.72
CA ALA A 210 -4.26 -1.95 1.17
C ALA A 210 -3.17 -2.09 0.09
N TYR A 211 -3.08 -1.12 -0.83
CA TYR A 211 -2.04 -1.12 -1.86
C TYR A 211 -0.65 -0.94 -1.26
N ARG A 212 -0.52 -0.06 -0.26
CA ARG A 212 0.75 0.17 0.43
C ARG A 212 1.23 -1.07 1.18
N HIS A 213 0.33 -1.79 1.83
CA HIS A 213 0.62 -3.08 2.47
C HIS A 213 1.13 -4.13 1.49
N ALA A 214 0.66 -4.11 0.24
CA ALA A 214 1.14 -4.98 -0.83
C ALA A 214 2.40 -4.45 -1.54
N HIS A 215 3.03 -3.38 -1.03
CA HIS A 215 4.15 -2.67 -1.66
C HIS A 215 3.85 -2.23 -3.11
N ARG A 216 2.60 -1.85 -3.39
CA ARG A 216 2.14 -1.36 -4.69
C ARG A 216 1.62 0.08 -4.58
N LEU A 217 1.67 0.80 -5.69
CA LEU A 217 1.01 2.09 -5.82
C LEU A 217 -0.47 1.87 -6.18
N GLU A 218 -1.35 2.74 -5.69
CA GLU A 218 -2.75 2.76 -6.11
C GLU A 218 -2.83 3.13 -7.60
N PRO A 219 -3.32 2.24 -8.49
CA PRO A 219 -3.38 2.49 -9.92
C PRO A 219 -4.49 3.47 -10.30
N ARG A 220 -5.55 3.60 -9.50
CA ARG A 220 -6.71 4.44 -9.83
C ARG A 220 -6.55 5.83 -9.20
N PRO A 221 -6.58 6.93 -9.99
CA PRO A 221 -6.50 8.26 -9.43
C PRO A 221 -7.75 8.59 -8.59
N ARG A 222 -7.59 9.49 -7.60
CA ARG A 222 -8.67 9.84 -6.65
C ARG A 222 -9.94 10.37 -7.34
N TRP A 223 -9.78 11.14 -8.41
CA TRP A 223 -10.91 11.70 -9.16
C TRP A 223 -11.79 10.62 -9.80
N PHE A 224 -11.24 9.42 -10.05
CA PHE A 224 -11.98 8.27 -10.57
C PHE A 224 -12.68 7.49 -9.46
N LEU A 225 -12.04 7.36 -8.29
CA LEU A 225 -12.60 6.64 -7.13
C LEU A 225 -13.80 7.37 -6.50
N TRP A 226 -13.80 8.71 -6.52
CA TRP A 226 -14.89 9.53 -6.00
C TRP A 226 -16.27 9.23 -6.61
N PRO A 227 -16.47 9.38 -7.94
CA PRO A 227 -17.77 9.12 -8.56
C PRO A 227 -18.19 7.66 -8.42
N MET A 228 -17.25 6.70 -8.47
CA MET A 228 -17.55 5.28 -8.23
C MET A 228 -18.04 4.97 -6.82
N SER A 229 -17.72 5.82 -5.84
CA SER A 229 -18.08 5.60 -4.44
C SER A 229 -19.33 6.39 -4.03
N VAL A 230 -19.46 7.63 -4.54
CA VAL A 230 -20.44 8.61 -4.03
C VAL A 230 -21.67 8.72 -4.88
N THR A 231 -21.58 8.52 -6.21
CA THR A 231 -22.72 8.74 -7.09
C THR A 231 -23.83 7.72 -6.80
N PRO A 232 -25.02 8.16 -6.35
CA PRO A 232 -26.13 7.26 -6.06
C PRO A 232 -26.48 6.38 -7.27
N LEU A 233 -26.95 5.16 -7.01
CA LEU A 233 -27.26 4.12 -8.00
C LEU A 233 -26.02 3.55 -8.71
N LEU A 234 -25.10 4.39 -9.18
CA LEU A 234 -23.81 3.93 -9.73
C LEU A 234 -23.02 3.19 -8.65
N ASN A 235 -22.94 3.76 -7.45
CA ASN A 235 -22.23 3.19 -6.32
C ASN A 235 -22.73 1.79 -5.91
N VAL A 236 -24.00 1.47 -6.10
CA VAL A 236 -24.55 0.13 -5.81
C VAL A 236 -23.84 -0.95 -6.61
N ILE A 237 -23.37 -0.59 -7.81
CA ILE A 237 -22.59 -1.48 -8.68
C ILE A 237 -21.10 -1.27 -8.42
N THR A 238 -20.59 -0.04 -8.54
CA THR A 238 -19.14 0.24 -8.57
C THR A 238 -18.46 0.20 -7.21
N ALA A 239 -19.14 0.60 -6.13
CA ALA A 239 -18.53 0.67 -4.81
C ALA A 239 -18.11 -0.71 -4.26
N PRO A 240 -18.95 -1.77 -4.38
CA PRO A 240 -18.54 -3.14 -4.04
C PRO A 240 -17.30 -3.60 -4.80
N PHE A 241 -17.16 -3.25 -6.08
CA PHE A 241 -15.98 -3.62 -6.86
C PHE A 241 -14.73 -2.94 -6.32
N VAL A 242 -14.74 -1.62 -6.10
CA VAL A 242 -13.54 -0.91 -5.61
C VAL A 242 -13.17 -1.30 -4.17
N VAL A 243 -14.14 -1.66 -3.34
CA VAL A 243 -13.89 -2.20 -1.99
C VAL A 243 -13.35 -3.63 -2.07
N ARG A 244 -13.92 -4.48 -2.92
CA ARG A 244 -13.46 -5.86 -3.12
C ARG A 244 -12.05 -5.92 -3.72
N GLU A 245 -11.72 -5.04 -4.66
CA GLU A 245 -10.36 -4.89 -5.18
C GLU A 245 -9.36 -4.63 -4.04
N ALA A 246 -9.70 -3.73 -3.10
CA ALA A 246 -8.86 -3.45 -1.95
C ALA A 246 -8.66 -4.69 -1.08
N ALA A 247 -9.73 -5.44 -0.83
CA ALA A 247 -9.68 -6.69 -0.06
C ALA A 247 -8.81 -7.75 -0.76
N LEU A 248 -8.94 -7.92 -2.08
CA LEU A 248 -8.18 -8.91 -2.85
C LEU A 248 -6.66 -8.67 -2.83
N ILE A 249 -6.25 -7.42 -2.63
CA ILE A 249 -4.83 -7.05 -2.63
C ILE A 249 -4.18 -7.31 -1.28
N ASP A 250 -4.90 -7.08 -0.18
CA ASP A 250 -4.41 -7.40 1.16
C ASP A 250 -4.86 -8.81 1.55
N SER A 251 -3.95 -9.78 1.43
CA SER A 251 -4.22 -11.18 1.74
C SER A 251 -4.62 -11.43 3.20
N ARG A 252 -4.36 -10.46 4.10
CA ARG A 252 -4.81 -10.51 5.51
C ARG A 252 -6.30 -10.19 5.65
N VAL A 253 -6.85 -9.42 4.71
CA VAL A 253 -8.26 -9.01 4.69
C VAL A 253 -9.12 -10.06 4.00
N MET A 254 -8.73 -10.54 2.82
CA MET A 254 -9.54 -11.47 2.03
C MET A 254 -9.46 -12.92 2.53
N THR A 255 -10.15 -13.18 3.64
CA THR A 255 -10.47 -14.53 4.12
C THR A 255 -11.78 -15.04 3.51
N PRO A 256 -12.06 -16.37 3.51
CA PRO A 256 -13.35 -16.90 3.07
C PRO A 256 -14.54 -16.30 3.82
N ARG A 257 -14.36 -16.02 5.13
CA ARG A 257 -15.36 -15.35 5.96
C ARG A 257 -15.58 -13.90 5.52
N ALA A 258 -14.51 -13.14 5.26
CA ALA A 258 -14.60 -11.78 4.75
C ALA A 258 -15.32 -11.72 3.40
N ALA A 259 -15.05 -12.66 2.49
CA ALA A 259 -15.73 -12.73 1.20
C ALA A 259 -17.25 -12.92 1.34
N VAL A 260 -17.68 -13.75 2.29
CA VAL A 260 -19.11 -13.95 2.61
C VAL A 260 -19.72 -12.69 3.23
N GLU A 261 -19.04 -12.05 4.18
CA GLU A 261 -19.54 -10.82 4.81
C GLU A 261 -19.64 -9.66 3.82
N LEU A 262 -18.65 -9.46 2.95
CA LEU A 262 -18.72 -8.46 1.88
C LEU A 262 -19.90 -8.71 0.94
N ARG A 263 -20.20 -9.98 0.60
CA ARG A 263 -21.36 -10.34 -0.21
C ARG A 263 -22.68 -10.01 0.49
N LYS A 264 -22.81 -10.35 1.78
CA LYS A 264 -23.99 -10.01 2.59
C LYS A 264 -24.21 -8.50 2.66
N ILE A 265 -23.14 -7.74 2.90
CA ILE A 265 -23.18 -6.28 2.92
C ILE A 265 -23.66 -5.72 1.58
N TRP A 266 -23.12 -6.24 0.47
CA TRP A 266 -23.54 -5.82 -0.85
C TRP A 266 -25.02 -6.12 -1.12
N ILE A 267 -25.50 -7.34 -0.82
CA ILE A 267 -26.91 -7.70 -1.00
C ILE A 267 -27.81 -6.78 -0.17
N ALA A 268 -27.48 -6.56 1.10
CA ALA A 268 -28.23 -5.64 1.96
C ALA A 268 -28.23 -4.20 1.39
N TRP A 269 -27.11 -3.76 0.85
CA TRP A 269 -26.99 -2.44 0.24
C TRP A 269 -27.86 -2.29 -1.02
N VAL A 270 -27.88 -3.30 -1.90
CA VAL A 270 -28.76 -3.36 -3.08
C VAL A 270 -30.23 -3.29 -2.65
N LEU A 271 -30.63 -4.11 -1.68
CA LEU A 271 -32.01 -4.16 -1.18
C LEU A 271 -32.46 -2.80 -0.64
N VAL A 272 -31.64 -2.17 0.21
CA VAL A 272 -31.96 -0.85 0.80
C VAL A 272 -32.07 0.23 -0.27
N ASN A 273 -31.20 0.23 -1.29
CA ASN A 273 -31.32 1.19 -2.40
C ASN A 273 -32.53 0.91 -3.29
N GLY A 274 -32.86 -0.36 -3.51
CA GLY A 274 -34.06 -0.75 -4.26
C GLY A 274 -35.33 -0.27 -3.55
N VAL A 275 -35.44 -0.50 -2.24
CA VAL A 275 -36.56 -0.01 -1.42
C VAL A 275 -36.60 1.51 -1.38
N ALA A 276 -35.45 2.19 -1.27
CA ALA A 276 -35.38 3.65 -1.27
C ALA A 276 -35.80 4.27 -2.61
N LEU A 277 -35.35 3.68 -3.72
CA LEU A 277 -35.78 4.09 -5.06
C LEU A 277 -37.28 3.88 -5.23
N TRP A 278 -37.80 2.72 -4.81
CA TRP A 278 -39.22 2.42 -4.88
C TRP A 278 -40.06 3.41 -4.05
N ALA A 279 -39.63 3.70 -2.82
CA ALA A 279 -40.29 4.68 -1.97
C ALA A 279 -40.27 6.09 -2.58
N ALA A 280 -39.14 6.51 -3.19
CA ALA A 280 -39.04 7.80 -3.87
C ALA A 280 -39.98 7.89 -5.08
N LEU A 281 -40.06 6.83 -5.90
CA LEU A 281 -40.98 6.75 -7.04
C LEU A 281 -42.44 6.76 -6.57
N ALA A 282 -42.77 5.97 -5.55
CA ALA A 282 -44.10 5.95 -4.95
C ALA A 282 -44.49 7.32 -4.38
N ARG A 283 -43.55 8.04 -3.74
CA ARG A 283 -43.80 9.38 -3.21
C ARG A 283 -44.06 10.38 -4.33
N ARG A 284 -43.33 10.29 -5.43
CA ARG A 284 -43.53 11.13 -6.62
C ARG A 284 -44.82 10.80 -7.37
N ALA A 285 -45.22 9.53 -7.43
CA ALA A 285 -46.51 9.12 -8.00
C ALA A 285 -47.67 9.58 -7.10
N GLY A 286 -47.56 9.37 -5.79
CA GLY A 286 -48.54 9.77 -4.80
C GLY A 286 -48.84 11.27 -4.85
N SER A 287 -47.80 12.11 -4.93
CA SER A 287 -47.96 13.57 -5.05
C SER A 287 -48.67 14.03 -6.32
N GLN A 288 -48.70 13.22 -7.38
CA GLN A 288 -49.33 13.54 -8.66
C GLN A 288 -50.73 12.93 -8.81
N SER A 289 -51.02 11.85 -8.07
CA SER A 289 -52.22 11.05 -8.25
C SER A 289 -53.52 11.70 -7.76
N GLY A 290 -53.46 12.67 -6.86
CA GLY A 290 -54.65 13.21 -6.17
C GLY A 290 -55.37 12.22 -5.24
N SER A 291 -54.99 10.94 -5.24
CA SER A 291 -55.59 9.89 -4.43
C SER A 291 -55.04 9.89 -3.00
N LEU A 292 -55.95 9.86 -2.02
CA LEU A 292 -55.60 9.77 -0.60
C LEU A 292 -54.94 8.42 -0.27
N GLN A 293 -55.40 7.34 -0.89
CA GLN A 293 -54.85 6.00 -0.65
C GLN A 293 -53.41 5.89 -1.18
N THR A 294 -53.16 6.38 -2.39
CA THR A 294 -51.81 6.37 -2.97
C THR A 294 -50.83 7.25 -2.17
N GLN A 295 -51.30 8.37 -1.62
CA GLN A 295 -50.48 9.19 -0.72
C GLN A 295 -50.15 8.45 0.59
N ALA A 296 -51.14 7.78 1.20
CA ALA A 296 -50.93 6.99 2.41
C ALA A 296 -49.94 5.83 2.18
N ASP A 297 -50.10 5.07 1.11
CA ASP A 297 -49.21 3.96 0.75
C ASP A 297 -47.77 4.45 0.53
N SER A 298 -47.61 5.59 -0.15
CA SER A 298 -46.29 6.19 -0.36
C SER A 298 -45.61 6.64 0.93
N LEU A 299 -46.39 7.04 1.95
CA LEU A 299 -45.89 7.43 3.26
C LEU A 299 -45.40 6.21 4.05
N VAL A 300 -46.16 5.13 4.03
CA VAL A 300 -45.75 3.84 4.63
C VAL A 300 -44.47 3.33 3.98
N LEU A 301 -44.39 3.35 2.65
CA LEU A 301 -43.19 2.94 1.92
C LEU A 301 -41.97 3.80 2.29
N PHE A 302 -42.15 5.11 2.46
CA PHE A 302 -41.07 5.99 2.93
C PHE A 302 -40.60 5.60 4.34
N ILE A 303 -41.53 5.36 5.27
CA ILE A 303 -41.20 4.95 6.65
C ILE A 303 -40.39 3.66 6.64
N VAL A 304 -40.86 2.63 5.91
CA VAL A 304 -40.17 1.33 5.77
C VAL A 304 -38.78 1.53 5.18
N SER A 305 -38.66 2.33 4.12
CA SER A 305 -37.38 2.65 3.50
C SER A 305 -36.41 3.35 4.46
N ALA A 306 -36.89 4.36 5.19
CA ALA A 306 -36.08 5.11 6.14
C ALA A 306 -35.57 4.23 7.29
N LEU A 307 -36.44 3.36 7.83
CA LEU A 307 -36.06 2.40 8.87
C LEU A 307 -35.07 1.34 8.36
N ALA A 308 -35.30 0.78 7.17
CA ALA A 308 -34.36 -0.18 6.55
C ALA A 308 -33.00 0.47 6.27
N SER A 309 -32.98 1.73 5.83
CA SER A 309 -31.76 2.51 5.61
C SER A 309 -31.04 2.82 6.93
N ALA A 310 -31.78 3.18 7.98
CA ALA A 310 -31.23 3.42 9.33
C ALA A 310 -30.61 2.14 9.89
N ALA A 311 -31.31 1.02 9.78
CA ALA A 311 -30.84 -0.31 10.15
C ALA A 311 -29.52 -0.67 9.44
N PHE A 312 -29.48 -0.48 8.11
CA PHE A 312 -28.27 -0.73 7.32
C PHE A 312 -27.11 0.15 7.77
N ALA A 313 -27.33 1.45 7.95
CA ALA A 313 -26.31 2.38 8.41
C ALA A 313 -25.80 2.00 9.81
N TRP A 314 -26.69 1.58 10.72
CA TRP A 314 -26.32 1.21 12.08
C TRP A 314 -25.56 -0.12 12.16
N TRP A 315 -25.97 -1.15 11.42
CA TRP A 315 -25.41 -2.51 11.58
C TRP A 315 -24.42 -2.91 10.49
N MET A 316 -24.66 -2.55 9.23
CA MET A 316 -23.88 -3.06 8.10
C MET A 316 -22.64 -2.22 7.83
N ILE A 317 -22.69 -0.90 7.99
CA ILE A 317 -21.52 -0.03 7.80
C ILE A 317 -20.39 -0.35 8.81
N PRO A 318 -20.66 -0.51 10.13
CA PRO A 318 -19.59 -0.89 11.06
C PRO A 318 -19.05 -2.30 10.80
N ARG A 319 -19.87 -3.22 10.27
CA ARG A 319 -19.39 -4.55 9.84
C ARG A 319 -18.44 -4.42 8.64
N LEU A 320 -18.78 -3.57 7.66
CA LEU A 320 -17.92 -3.31 6.52
C LEU A 320 -16.55 -2.79 6.96
N VAL A 321 -16.51 -1.81 7.85
CA VAL A 321 -15.24 -1.27 8.36
C VAL A 321 -14.44 -2.33 9.12
N ARG A 322 -15.10 -3.17 9.93
CA ARG A 322 -14.44 -4.27 10.65
C ARG A 322 -13.81 -5.32 9.75
N VAL A 323 -14.31 -5.54 8.53
CA VAL A 323 -13.65 -6.44 7.57
C VAL A 323 -12.25 -5.94 7.23
N PHE A 324 -12.04 -4.63 7.20
CA PHE A 324 -10.77 -3.99 6.86
C PHE A 324 -9.96 -3.54 8.08
N ASP A 325 -10.47 -3.74 9.30
CA ASP A 325 -9.74 -3.43 10.51
C ASP A 325 -8.63 -4.48 10.65
N PRO A 326 -7.35 -4.10 10.67
CA PRO A 326 -6.28 -5.02 10.98
C PRO A 326 -6.42 -5.38 12.47
N ALA A 327 -7.28 -6.35 12.78
CA ALA A 327 -7.11 -7.06 14.03
C ALA A 327 -5.64 -7.51 14.05
N PRO A 328 -4.89 -7.26 15.14
CA PRO A 328 -3.55 -7.80 15.23
C PRO A 328 -3.71 -9.29 14.96
N VAL A 329 -3.06 -9.78 13.91
CA VAL A 329 -2.83 -11.22 13.77
C VAL A 329 -2.07 -11.57 15.02
N ARG A 330 -2.81 -11.94 16.07
CA ARG A 330 -2.30 -12.25 17.39
C ARG A 330 -1.61 -13.57 17.20
N ASP A 331 -0.35 -13.53 16.76
CA ASP A 331 0.64 -14.60 16.75
C ASP A 331 0.04 -16.02 16.70
N GLN A 332 -0.86 -16.27 15.75
CA GLN A 332 -1.27 -17.64 15.43
C GLN A 332 -0.21 -18.36 14.61
N ALA A 333 0.96 -17.73 14.42
CA ALA A 333 2.23 -18.44 14.28
C ALA A 333 2.70 -18.95 15.66
N GLY A 334 1.85 -19.72 16.34
CA GLY A 334 2.30 -20.82 17.17
C GLY A 334 2.92 -21.88 16.26
N THR A 335 3.95 -21.52 15.50
CA THR A 335 4.89 -22.48 14.95
C THR A 335 5.39 -23.27 16.14
N LYS A 336 4.90 -24.50 16.27
CA LYS A 336 5.53 -25.54 17.06
C LYS A 336 6.97 -25.62 16.58
N ARG A 337 7.87 -24.85 17.18
CA ARG A 337 9.31 -25.05 17.05
C ARG A 337 9.58 -26.38 17.70
N ARG A 338 9.54 -27.44 16.89
CA ARG A 338 10.12 -28.72 17.23
C ARG A 338 11.62 -28.45 17.30
N TRP A 339 12.12 -28.21 18.50
CA TRP A 339 13.54 -28.22 18.78
C TRP A 339 14.06 -29.60 18.40
N VAL A 340 14.83 -29.67 17.33
CA VAL A 340 15.69 -30.82 17.07
C VAL A 340 16.98 -30.47 17.76
N ASN A 341 17.26 -31.16 18.87
CA ASN A 341 18.54 -31.05 19.55
C ASN A 341 19.62 -31.53 18.57
N ALA A 342 20.62 -30.67 18.32
CA ALA A 342 21.85 -31.01 17.62
C ALA A 342 22.90 -31.47 18.63
#